data_AF-A0A6I2VFG0-F1
#
_entry.id   AF-A0A6I2VFG0-F1
#
_cell.length_a   1.000
_cell.length_b   1.000
_cell.length_c   1.000
_cell.angle_alpha   90.00
_cell.angle_beta   90.00
_cell.angle_gamma   90.00
#
_symmetry.space_group_name_H-M   'P 1'
#
loop_
_entity.id
_entity.type
_entity.pdbx_description
1 polymer ?
#
loop_
_entity_poly.entity_id
_entity_poly.type
_entity_poly.pdbx_seq_one_letter_code
_entity_poly.pdbx_strand_id
1 'polypeptide(L)' 'MRTPLIAGNWKMHKTIAESARFISGLLPLLYAADGVEVGICVPYTDLQAMVDSTRGS' A
#
# COMPACT_ATOMS: atom_id res chain seq x y z
N MET A 1 -4.35 -21.09 -13.20
CA MET A 1 -4.04 -20.93 -11.76
C MET A 1 -4.41 -19.51 -11.35
N ARG A 2 -4.85 -19.26 -10.11
CA ARG A 2 -5.15 -17.89 -9.63
C ARG A 2 -3.88 -17.27 -9.05
N THR A 3 -3.66 -15.98 -9.29
CA THR A 3 -2.62 -15.22 -8.59
C THR A 3 -3.05 -14.99 -7.13
N PRO A 4 -2.18 -15.25 -6.14
CA PRO A 4 -2.46 -14.91 -4.74
C PRO A 4 -2.58 -13.41 -4.53
N LEU A 5 -3.46 -12.98 -3.61
CA LEU A 5 -3.60 -11.58 -3.17
C LEU A 5 -3.28 -11.48 -1.68
N ILE A 6 -2.34 -10.61 -1.32
CA ILE A 6 -2.03 -10.25 0.07
C ILE A 6 -2.56 -8.84 0.33
N ALA A 7 -3.57 -8.72 1.20
CA ALA A 7 -4.15 -7.43 1.57
C ALA A 7 -3.80 -7.05 3.02
N GLY A 8 -3.06 -5.97 3.21
CA GLY A 8 -2.72 -5.42 4.52
C GLY A 8 -3.76 -4.44 5.04
N ASN A 9 -4.59 -4.83 6.01
CA ASN A 9 -5.56 -3.94 6.63
C ASN A 9 -4.93 -3.14 7.78
N TRP A 10 -4.79 -1.82 7.61
CA TRP A 10 -4.25 -0.93 8.63
C TRP A 10 -5.24 -0.57 9.73
N LYS A 11 -6.51 -0.94 9.59
CA LYS A 11 -7.57 -0.56 10.53
C LYS A 11 -7.58 0.96 10.73
N MET A 12 -7.68 1.45 11.96
CA MET A 12 -7.63 2.87 12.31
C MET A 12 -6.24 3.23 12.84
N HIS A 13 -5.19 2.95 12.05
CA HIS A 13 -3.82 3.30 12.38
C HIS A 13 -3.21 4.20 11.31
N LYS A 14 -2.26 5.03 11.77
CA LYS A 14 -1.49 6.03 11.04
C LYS A 14 -2.24 7.34 10.78
N THR A 15 -1.43 8.38 10.70
CA THR A 15 -1.75 9.67 10.10
C THR A 15 -1.30 9.69 8.64
N ILE A 16 -1.82 10.63 7.85
CA ILE A 16 -1.43 10.83 6.44
C ILE A 16 0.11 10.87 6.26
N ALA A 17 0.81 11.58 7.15
CA ALA A 17 2.28 11.70 7.08
C ALA A 17 3.02 10.38 7.34
N GLU A 18 2.53 9.57 8.29
CA GLU A 18 3.08 8.25 8.57
C GLU A 18 2.80 7.27 7.43
N SER A 19 1.61 7.35 6.85
CA SER A 19 1.17 6.56 5.69
C SER A 19 2.05 6.83 4.47
N ALA A 20 2.28 8.10 4.12
CA ALA A 20 3.17 8.51 3.04
C ALA A 20 4.62 8.05 3.26
N ARG A 21 5.13 8.17 4.49
CA ARG A 21 6.48 7.70 4.82
C ARG A 21 6.59 6.17 4.68
N PHE A 22 5.58 5.45 5.15
CA PHE A 22 5.56 3.99 5.08
C PHE A 22 5.54 3.50 3.63
N ILE A 23 4.67 4.08 2.78
CA ILE A 23 4.53 3.61 1.40
C ILE A 23 5.76 3.91 0.54
N SER A 24 6.44 5.05 0.77
CA SER A 24 7.70 5.38 0.12
C SER A 24 8.80 4.35 0.40
N GLY A 25 8.83 3.76 1.59
CA GLY A 25 9.78 2.70 1.93
C GLY A 25 9.36 1.31 1.43
N LEU A 26 8.05 1.08 1.28
CA LEU A 26 7.51 -0.23 0.89
C LEU A 26 7.53 -0.47 -0.62
N LEU A 27 7.18 0.53 -1.44
CA LEU A 27 7.04 0.37 -2.90
C LEU A 27 8.28 -0.25 -3.58
N PRO A 28 9.53 0.17 -3.28
CA PRO A 28 10.74 -0.44 -3.86
C PRO A 28 10.86 -1.95 -3.60
N LEU A 29 10.39 -2.41 -2.44
CA LEU A 29 10.43 -3.82 -2.06
C LEU A 29 9.36 -4.63 -2.80
N LEU A 30 8.21 -4.02 -3.11
CA LEU A 30 7.13 -4.66 -3.85
C LEU A 30 7.45 -4.83 -5.33
N TYR A 31 8.20 -3.90 -5.94
CA TYR A 31 8.63 -4.05 -7.34
C TYR A 31 9.54 -5.27 -7.58
N ALA A 32 10.20 -5.77 -6.54
CA ALA A 32 11.01 -6.98 -6.62
C ALA A 32 10.22 -8.28 -6.37
N ALA A 33 8.92 -8.18 -6.05
CA ALA A 33 8.07 -9.33 -5.76
C ALA A 33 7.27 -9.73 -7.00
N ASP A 34 7.42 -11.00 -7.42
CA ASP A 34 6.70 -11.58 -8.55
C ASP A 34 5.64 -12.60 -8.10
N GLY A 35 4.60 -12.78 -8.92
CA GLY A 35 3.62 -13.85 -8.74
C GLY A 35 2.64 -13.65 -7.59
N VAL A 36 2.50 -12.42 -7.08
CA VAL A 36 1.56 -12.04 -6.02
C VAL A 36 1.00 -10.64 -6.27
N GLU A 37 -0.30 -10.46 -6.05
CA GLU A 37 -0.93 -9.13 -6.00
C GLU A 37 -0.91 -8.62 -4.56
N VAL A 38 -0.68 -7.31 -4.39
CA VAL A 38 -0.60 -6.69 -3.06
C VAL A 38 -1.59 -5.53 -2.96
N GLY A 39 -2.39 -5.54 -1.89
CA GLY A 39 -3.33 -4.46 -1.56
C GLY A 39 -3.04 -3.88 -0.18
N ILE A 40 -3.28 -2.57 -0.02
CA ILE A 40 -3.17 -1.90 1.27
C ILE A 40 -4.50 -1.21 1.57
N CYS A 41 -5.14 -1.59 2.69
CA CYS A 41 -6.40 -1.00 3.13
C CYS A 41 -6.11 0.04 4.21
N VAL A 42 -6.12 1.30 3.82
CA VAL A 42 -5.78 2.45 4.68
C VAL A 42 -7.04 3.09 5.30
N PRO A 43 -6.92 3.83 6.42
CA PRO A 43 -8.02 4.67 6.90
C PRO A 43 -8.51 5.63 5.82
N TYR A 44 -9.80 5.98 5.85
CA TYR A 44 -10.42 6.85 4.85
C TYR A 44 -9.66 8.17 4.64
N THR A 45 -9.16 8.78 5.71
CA THR A 45 -8.39 10.03 5.71
C THR A 45 -7.12 9.96 4.86
N ASP A 46 -6.58 8.75 4.68
CA ASP A 46 -5.30 8.53 4.03
C ASP A 46 -5.44 8.16 2.56
N LEU A 47 -6.67 7.80 2.12
CA LEU A 47 -6.93 7.25 0.78
C LEU A 47 -6.37 8.12 -0.34
N GLN A 48 -6.64 9.43 -0.32
CA GLN A 48 -6.18 10.33 -1.37
C GLN A 48 -4.65 10.35 -1.45
N ALA A 49 -3.98 10.59 -0.31
CA ALA A 49 -2.52 10.67 -0.26
C ALA A 49 -1.86 9.34 -0.66
N MET A 50 -2.47 8.22 -0.28
CA MET A 50 -1.95 6.89 -0.60
C MET A 50 -2.12 6.56 -2.07
N VAL A 51 -3.28 6.85 -2.68
CA VAL A 51 -3.50 6.67 -4.12
C VAL A 51 -2.51 7.51 -4.94
N ASP A 52 -2.26 8.75 -4.53
CA ASP A 52 -1.29 9.60 -5.23
C ASP A 52 0.14 9.09 -5.07
N SER A 53 0.49 8.56 -3.88
CA SER A 53 1.82 8.02 -3.60
C SER A 53 2.10 6.68 -4.30
N THR A 54 1.06 5.90 -4.63
CA THR A 54 1.18 4.61 -5.34
C THR A 54 0.91 4.75 -6.84
N ARG A 55 0.83 5.97 -7.39
CA ARG A 55 0.52 6.14 -8.81
C ARG A 55 1.66 5.60 -9.68
N GLY A 56 1.34 4.66 -10.55
CA GLY A 56 2.32 4.03 -11.45
C GLY A 56 3.03 2.81 -10.87
N SER A 57 2.59 2.32 -9.70
CA SER A 57 2.95 0.99 -9.19
C SER A 57 2.36 -0.13 -10.03
#